data_AF-A0A382D7S3-F1
#
_entry.id   AF-A0A382D7S3-F1
#
_cell.length_a   1.000
_cell.length_b   1.000
_cell.length_c   1.000
_cell.angle_alpha   90.00
_cell.angle_beta   90.00
_cell.angle_gamma   90.00
#
_symmetry.space_group_name_H-M   'P 1'
#
loop_
_entity.id
_entity.type
_entity.pdbx_description
1 polymer ?
#
loop_
_entity_poly.entity_id
_entity_poly.type
_entity_poly.pdbx_seq_one_letter_code
_entity_poly.pdbx_strand_id
1 'polypeptide(L)'
;VHDGPADVLCDLYSNYVPADLISAGAAAEAVGHLTDPSAGSIAERFAAIRPAWQSIRHTGYGEAVHILADEVYGLGPDWGPADLEGAQSKLTAWRQPGGRRELMQKTGGIDHCQTDDFCWPCLTDASGPDFFFYDINWAGFCNGQIDAENLLTETGVTVTDLATLRQAMSSIFSLYAESAIAVKAQHAYIRTLLWHERSAAEAEAALDTTLRGG
;
A
#
# COMPACT_ATOMS: atom_id res chain seq x y z
N VAL A 1 1.58 -6.61 -13.73
CA VAL A 1 1.00 -7.88 -14.26
C VAL A 1 1.41 -9.06 -13.40
N HIS A 2 2.70 -9.22 -13.10
CA HIS A 2 3.21 -10.30 -12.27
C HIS A 2 2.78 -10.20 -10.80
N ASP A 3 2.74 -8.99 -10.23
CA ASP A 3 2.39 -8.76 -8.80
C ASP A 3 0.91 -8.41 -8.59
N GLY A 4 0.03 -8.87 -9.47
CA GLY A 4 -1.42 -8.67 -9.35
C GLY A 4 -2.12 -9.78 -8.55
N PRO A 5 -3.39 -9.58 -8.15
CA PRO A 5 -4.16 -10.58 -7.43
C PRO A 5 -4.23 -11.88 -8.24
N ALA A 6 -4.05 -13.01 -7.56
CA ALA A 6 -4.01 -14.31 -8.21
C ALA A 6 -5.37 -14.71 -8.79
N ASP A 7 -6.45 -14.42 -8.07
CA ASP A 7 -7.83 -14.61 -8.49
C ASP A 7 -8.75 -13.49 -7.98
N VAL A 8 -10.03 -13.56 -8.34
CA VAL A 8 -11.05 -12.57 -7.95
C VAL A 8 -11.23 -12.45 -6.43
N LEU A 9 -10.99 -13.52 -5.66
CA LEU A 9 -11.11 -13.46 -4.20
C LEU A 9 -9.94 -12.70 -3.60
N CYS A 10 -8.73 -12.90 -4.12
CA CYS A 10 -7.58 -12.05 -3.76
C CYS A 10 -7.88 -10.58 -4.05
N ASP A 11 -8.44 -10.25 -5.22
CA ASP A 11 -8.73 -8.85 -5.57
C ASP A 11 -9.80 -8.23 -4.65
N LEU A 12 -10.89 -8.96 -4.40
CA LEU A 12 -11.99 -8.46 -3.58
C LEU A 12 -11.64 -8.38 -2.08
N TYR A 13 -10.87 -9.33 -1.54
CA TYR A 13 -10.74 -9.53 -0.09
C TYR A 13 -9.36 -9.26 0.50
N SER A 14 -8.32 -8.96 -0.30
CA SER A 14 -6.97 -8.62 0.23
C SER A 14 -6.85 -7.20 0.80
N ASN A 15 -7.96 -6.56 1.16
CA ASN A 15 -8.00 -5.29 1.89
C ASN A 15 -8.21 -5.54 3.40
N TYR A 16 -8.84 -4.63 4.14
CA TYR A 16 -9.08 -4.78 5.58
C TYR A 16 -10.35 -5.57 5.95
N VAL A 17 -11.16 -6.00 4.97
CA VAL A 17 -12.35 -6.85 5.19
C VAL A 17 -12.08 -8.16 5.95
N PRO A 18 -10.88 -8.79 5.92
CA PRO A 18 -10.55 -9.93 6.78
C PRO A 18 -10.77 -9.67 8.28
N ALA A 19 -10.54 -8.43 8.76
CA ALA A 19 -10.75 -8.08 10.16
C ALA A 19 -12.25 -8.09 10.52
N ASP A 20 -13.10 -7.60 9.62
CA ASP A 20 -14.56 -7.65 9.78
C ASP A 20 -15.05 -9.10 9.77
N LEU A 21 -14.53 -9.93 8.87
CA LEU A 21 -14.89 -11.36 8.78
C LEU A 21 -14.58 -12.09 10.09
N ILE A 22 -13.37 -11.90 10.64
CA ILE A 22 -12.98 -12.50 11.93
C ILE A 22 -13.88 -11.98 13.05
N SER A 23 -14.15 -10.67 13.09
CA SER A 23 -15.00 -10.06 14.13
C SER A 23 -16.44 -10.56 14.08
N ALA A 24 -16.94 -10.92 12.89
CA ALA A 24 -18.23 -11.54 12.67
C ALA A 24 -18.26 -13.06 12.90
N GLY A 25 -17.15 -13.65 13.36
CA GLY A 25 -17.05 -15.04 13.77
C GLY A 25 -16.53 -16.01 12.70
N ALA A 26 -15.95 -15.53 11.60
CA ALA A 26 -15.20 -16.41 10.70
C ALA A 26 -13.98 -17.01 11.40
N ALA A 27 -13.67 -18.27 11.11
CA ALA A 27 -12.43 -18.89 11.57
C ALA A 27 -11.22 -18.23 10.89
N ALA A 28 -10.17 -17.93 11.66
CA ALA A 28 -8.95 -17.31 11.13
C ALA A 28 -8.32 -18.11 9.98
N GLU A 29 -8.39 -19.45 10.04
CA GLU A 29 -7.94 -20.34 8.96
C GLU A 29 -8.75 -20.14 7.68
N ALA A 30 -10.09 -20.07 7.77
CA ALA A 30 -10.95 -19.83 6.61
C ALA A 30 -10.68 -18.45 5.96
N VAL A 31 -10.42 -17.43 6.78
CA VAL A 31 -10.05 -16.10 6.30
C VAL A 31 -8.66 -16.09 5.66
N GLY A 32 -7.68 -16.81 6.22
CA GLY A 32 -6.37 -16.99 5.60
C GLY A 32 -6.44 -17.72 4.26
N HIS A 33 -7.27 -18.76 4.18
CA HIS A 33 -7.51 -19.50 2.94
C HIS A 33 -8.24 -18.67 1.88
N LEU A 34 -9.06 -17.69 2.27
CA LEU A 34 -9.86 -16.89 1.33
C LEU A 34 -9.03 -16.32 0.17
N THR A 35 -7.86 -15.77 0.48
CA THR A 35 -6.95 -15.15 -0.51
C THR A 35 -5.75 -16.04 -0.86
N ASP A 36 -5.79 -17.33 -0.54
CA ASP A 36 -4.79 -18.33 -0.92
C ASP A 36 -5.35 -19.25 -2.03
N PRO A 37 -4.90 -19.09 -3.29
CA PRO A 37 -5.35 -19.93 -4.40
C PRO A 37 -5.07 -21.43 -4.24
N SER A 38 -4.10 -21.81 -3.39
CA SER A 38 -3.75 -23.20 -3.15
C SER A 38 -4.69 -23.90 -2.15
N ALA A 39 -5.47 -23.14 -1.39
CA ALA A 39 -6.35 -23.65 -0.34
C ALA A 39 -7.69 -24.22 -0.85
N GLY A 40 -8.01 -24.06 -2.14
CA GLY A 40 -9.19 -24.64 -2.75
C GLY A 40 -9.75 -23.82 -3.92
N SER A 41 -10.84 -24.30 -4.51
CA SER A 41 -11.58 -23.54 -5.52
C SER A 41 -12.12 -22.22 -4.97
N ILE A 42 -12.45 -21.27 -5.86
CA ILE A 42 -13.12 -20.01 -5.50
C ILE A 42 -14.41 -20.30 -4.72
N ALA A 43 -15.21 -21.26 -5.18
CA ALA A 43 -16.45 -21.64 -4.52
C ALA A 43 -16.25 -22.17 -3.09
N GLU A 44 -15.27 -23.06 -2.89
CA GLU A 44 -14.97 -23.65 -1.57
C GLU A 44 -14.46 -22.59 -0.59
N ARG A 45 -13.51 -21.77 -1.01
CA ARG A 45 -12.94 -20.69 -0.18
C ARG A 45 -13.98 -19.66 0.21
N PHE A 46 -14.82 -19.24 -0.73
CA PHE A 46 -15.90 -18.29 -0.43
C PHE A 46 -16.99 -18.90 0.47
N ALA A 47 -17.36 -20.16 0.24
CA ALA A 47 -18.36 -20.85 1.07
C ALA A 47 -17.95 -20.89 2.54
N ALA A 48 -16.65 -21.06 2.84
CA ALA A 48 -16.11 -21.12 4.19
C ALA A 48 -16.33 -19.82 5.00
N ILE A 49 -16.35 -18.66 4.34
CA ILE A 49 -16.56 -17.36 4.99
C ILE A 49 -17.98 -16.80 4.83
N ARG A 50 -18.83 -17.47 4.03
CA ARG A 50 -20.14 -16.96 3.62
C ARG A 50 -21.03 -16.49 4.79
N PRO A 51 -21.15 -17.21 5.93
CA PRO A 51 -21.98 -16.75 7.04
C PRO A 51 -21.49 -15.41 7.65
N ALA A 52 -20.17 -15.26 7.81
CA ALA A 52 -19.58 -14.02 8.29
C ALA A 52 -19.74 -12.90 7.25
N TRP A 53 -19.52 -13.20 5.96
CA TRP A 53 -19.76 -12.26 4.86
C TRP A 53 -21.19 -11.68 4.89
N GLN A 54 -22.22 -12.53 5.06
CA GLN A 54 -23.61 -12.05 5.14
C GLN A 54 -23.82 -11.07 6.31
N SER A 55 -23.05 -11.21 7.39
CA SER A 55 -23.15 -10.35 8.57
C SER A 55 -22.43 -9.01 8.38
N ILE A 56 -21.38 -8.97 7.56
CA ILE A 56 -20.54 -7.78 7.38
C ILE A 56 -20.74 -7.05 6.07
N ARG A 57 -21.52 -7.58 5.13
CA ARG A 57 -21.68 -7.00 3.79
C ARG A 57 -22.14 -5.53 3.77
N HIS A 58 -22.71 -5.05 4.88
CA HIS A 58 -23.15 -3.66 5.08
C HIS A 58 -22.21 -2.83 5.97
N THR A 59 -21.03 -3.34 6.35
CA THR A 59 -19.98 -2.54 6.99
C THR A 59 -19.27 -1.68 5.94
N GLY A 60 -18.43 -0.73 6.37
CA GLY A 60 -17.67 0.11 5.44
C GLY A 60 -16.81 -0.70 4.46
N TYR A 61 -16.13 -1.75 4.93
CA TYR A 61 -15.35 -2.63 4.04
C TYR A 61 -16.24 -3.61 3.27
N GLY A 62 -17.34 -4.08 3.84
CA GLY A 62 -18.32 -4.89 3.11
C GLY A 62 -18.91 -4.15 1.90
N GLU A 63 -19.31 -2.89 2.09
CA GLU A 63 -19.81 -2.03 1.01
C GLU A 63 -18.71 -1.75 -0.03
N ALA A 64 -17.45 -1.56 0.40
CA ALA A 64 -16.32 -1.41 -0.53
C ALA A 64 -16.12 -2.65 -1.42
N VAL A 65 -16.23 -3.87 -0.85
CA VAL A 65 -16.20 -5.12 -1.61
C VAL A 65 -17.38 -5.19 -2.58
N HIS A 66 -18.58 -4.79 -2.16
CA HIS A 66 -19.75 -4.76 -3.04
C HIS A 66 -19.58 -3.79 -4.23
N ILE A 67 -19.08 -2.58 -3.99
CA ILE A 67 -18.82 -1.60 -5.05
C ILE A 67 -17.78 -2.14 -6.03
N LEU A 68 -16.70 -2.75 -5.54
CA LEU A 68 -15.68 -3.37 -6.41
C LEU A 68 -16.27 -4.53 -7.23
N ALA A 69 -17.06 -5.40 -6.61
CA ALA A 69 -17.76 -6.50 -7.28
C ALA A 69 -18.72 -6.01 -8.38
N ASP A 70 -19.43 -4.91 -8.14
CA ASP A 70 -20.38 -4.38 -9.13
C ASP A 70 -19.69 -3.57 -10.23
N GLU A 71 -18.91 -2.55 -9.89
CA GLU A 71 -18.33 -1.60 -10.86
C GLU A 71 -17.23 -2.23 -11.73
N VAL A 72 -16.41 -3.13 -11.17
CA VAL A 72 -15.29 -3.75 -11.91
C VAL A 72 -15.69 -5.07 -12.53
N TYR A 73 -16.52 -5.85 -11.83
CA TYR A 73 -16.87 -7.22 -12.24
C TYR A 73 -18.30 -7.37 -12.75
N GLY A 74 -19.19 -6.39 -12.57
CA GLY A 74 -20.57 -6.44 -13.03
C GLY A 74 -21.39 -7.52 -12.35
N LEU A 75 -21.09 -7.81 -11.08
CA LEU A 75 -21.69 -8.91 -10.32
C LEU A 75 -23.09 -8.58 -9.77
N GLY A 76 -23.47 -7.31 -9.69
CA GLY A 76 -24.75 -6.89 -9.12
C GLY A 76 -24.81 -7.07 -7.59
N PRO A 77 -26.01 -6.95 -6.98
CA PRO A 77 -26.17 -7.01 -5.53
C PRO A 77 -26.19 -8.45 -4.96
N ASP A 78 -26.58 -9.44 -5.75
CA ASP A 78 -26.87 -10.81 -5.30
C ASP A 78 -25.98 -11.86 -6.02
N TRP A 79 -24.66 -11.73 -5.90
CA TRP A 79 -23.71 -12.67 -6.50
C TRP A 79 -23.42 -13.88 -5.62
N GLY A 80 -23.07 -14.99 -6.26
CA GLY A 80 -22.68 -16.25 -5.64
C GLY A 80 -21.38 -16.82 -6.21
N PRO A 81 -21.02 -18.06 -5.82
CA PRO A 81 -19.79 -18.72 -6.26
C PRO A 81 -19.60 -18.77 -7.78
N ALA A 82 -20.66 -19.07 -8.54
CA ALA A 82 -20.58 -19.15 -10.00
C ALA A 82 -20.28 -17.79 -10.65
N ASP A 83 -20.81 -16.70 -10.09
CA ASP A 83 -20.56 -15.35 -10.60
C ASP A 83 -19.11 -14.93 -10.32
N LEU A 84 -18.59 -15.26 -9.13
CA LEU A 84 -17.18 -15.06 -8.79
C LEU A 84 -16.25 -15.84 -9.73
N GLU A 85 -16.55 -17.10 -10.01
CA GLU A 85 -15.79 -17.89 -10.99
C GLU A 85 -15.82 -17.26 -12.39
N GLY A 86 -16.98 -16.75 -12.82
CA GLY A 86 -17.12 -16.03 -14.08
C GLY A 86 -16.31 -14.73 -14.15
N ALA A 87 -16.21 -14.00 -13.04
CA ALA A 87 -15.46 -12.74 -12.92
C ALA A 87 -13.95 -12.90 -13.14
N GLN A 88 -13.41 -14.11 -12.98
CA GLN A 88 -11.98 -14.39 -13.21
C GLN A 88 -11.52 -14.00 -14.62
N SER A 89 -12.40 -14.12 -15.62
CA SER A 89 -12.12 -13.72 -17.00
C SER A 89 -11.88 -12.21 -17.14
N LYS A 90 -12.68 -11.40 -16.44
CA LYS A 90 -12.51 -9.93 -16.38
C LYS A 90 -11.23 -9.56 -15.66
N LEU A 91 -10.92 -10.20 -14.52
CA LEU A 91 -9.65 -9.97 -13.84
C LEU A 91 -8.47 -10.25 -14.78
N THR A 92 -8.51 -11.36 -15.52
CA THR A 92 -7.46 -11.74 -16.47
C THR A 92 -7.29 -10.70 -17.60
N ALA A 93 -8.39 -10.12 -18.07
CA ALA A 93 -8.38 -9.05 -19.06
C ALA A 93 -7.77 -7.74 -18.50
N TRP A 94 -8.04 -7.41 -17.23
CA TRP A 94 -7.41 -6.26 -16.56
C TRP A 94 -5.93 -6.48 -16.22
N ARG A 95 -5.52 -7.74 -16.00
CA ARG A 95 -4.13 -8.13 -15.73
C ARG A 95 -3.27 -8.15 -17.00
N GLN A 96 -3.34 -7.10 -17.80
CA GLN A 96 -2.49 -6.86 -18.95
C GLN A 96 -1.71 -5.55 -18.77
N PRO A 97 -0.57 -5.34 -19.45
CA PRO A 97 0.12 -4.05 -19.43
C PRO A 97 -0.85 -2.91 -19.77
N GLY A 98 -0.85 -1.85 -18.96
CA GLY A 98 -1.78 -0.72 -19.09
C GLY A 98 -3.16 -0.90 -18.42
N GLY A 99 -3.58 -2.14 -18.13
CA GLY A 99 -4.91 -2.41 -17.58
C GLY A 99 -5.18 -1.75 -16.23
N ARG A 100 -4.17 -1.66 -15.35
CA ARG A 100 -4.27 -0.91 -14.07
C ARG A 100 -4.67 0.55 -14.29
N ARG A 101 -3.96 1.25 -15.17
CA ARG A 101 -4.24 2.66 -15.50
C ARG A 101 -5.62 2.81 -16.11
N GLU A 102 -5.94 1.97 -17.10
CA GLU A 102 -7.23 2.01 -17.77
C GLU A 102 -8.39 1.83 -16.80
N LEU A 103 -8.29 0.84 -15.89
CA LEU A 103 -9.29 0.58 -14.88
C LEU A 103 -9.47 1.78 -13.93
N MET A 104 -8.38 2.32 -13.39
CA MET A 104 -8.42 3.46 -12.48
C MET A 104 -9.00 4.72 -13.16
N GLN A 105 -8.64 4.97 -14.41
CA GLN A 105 -9.12 6.13 -15.17
C GLN A 105 -10.58 5.98 -15.61
N LYS A 106 -10.92 4.89 -16.30
CA LYS A 106 -12.22 4.74 -16.94
C LYS A 106 -13.32 4.31 -15.97
N THR A 107 -13.02 3.38 -15.07
CA THR A 107 -13.99 2.88 -14.08
C THR A 107 -13.92 3.71 -12.81
N GLY A 108 -12.72 3.97 -12.30
CA GLY A 108 -12.55 4.75 -11.07
C GLY A 108 -12.75 6.26 -11.23
N GLY A 109 -12.73 6.78 -12.47
CA GLY A 109 -12.81 8.24 -12.71
C GLY A 109 -11.63 9.02 -12.12
N ILE A 110 -10.50 8.35 -11.88
CA ILE A 110 -9.31 8.94 -11.24
C ILE A 110 -8.51 9.68 -12.31
N ASP A 111 -8.20 10.95 -12.05
CA ASP A 111 -7.38 11.78 -12.95
C ASP A 111 -5.88 11.44 -12.85
N HIS A 112 -5.38 11.26 -11.63
CA HIS A 112 -4.01 10.87 -11.32
C HIS A 112 -3.92 10.20 -9.94
N CYS A 113 -2.86 9.42 -9.74
CA CYS A 113 -2.58 8.69 -8.51
C CYS A 113 -1.28 9.18 -7.88
N GLN A 114 -1.34 9.64 -6.63
CA GLN A 114 -0.16 9.81 -5.78
C GLN A 114 0.12 8.48 -5.07
N THR A 115 1.34 7.99 -5.18
CA THR A 115 1.77 6.70 -4.62
C THR A 115 2.91 6.92 -3.63
N ASP A 116 2.76 6.35 -2.45
CA ASP A 116 3.86 6.14 -1.51
C ASP A 116 4.27 4.67 -1.65
N ASP A 117 5.46 4.42 -2.18
CA ASP A 117 6.05 3.09 -2.35
C ASP A 117 7.13 2.79 -1.29
N PHE A 118 7.14 3.60 -0.22
CA PHE A 118 7.99 3.46 0.95
C PHE A 118 9.49 3.65 0.69
N CYS A 119 9.90 4.27 -0.42
CA CYS A 119 11.30 4.55 -0.73
C CYS A 119 11.60 6.04 -0.98
N TRP A 120 12.89 6.40 -1.07
CA TRP A 120 13.31 7.75 -1.46
C TRP A 120 13.29 7.99 -2.97
N PRO A 121 13.71 7.04 -3.83
CA PRO A 121 13.72 7.26 -5.26
C PRO A 121 12.33 7.43 -5.87
N CYS A 122 12.03 8.62 -6.36
CA CYS A 122 10.79 8.88 -7.12
C CYS A 122 11.04 8.71 -8.62
N LEU A 123 11.31 7.49 -9.08
CA LEU A 123 11.53 7.22 -10.51
C LEU A 123 10.21 7.31 -11.29
N THR A 124 10.27 7.77 -12.54
CA THR A 124 9.09 7.82 -13.41
C THR A 124 8.57 6.41 -13.71
N ASP A 125 7.31 6.13 -13.38
CA ASP A 125 6.67 4.85 -13.71
C ASP A 125 6.35 4.79 -15.21
N ALA A 126 7.09 3.93 -15.93
CA ALA A 126 6.93 3.72 -17.37
C ALA A 126 5.53 3.24 -17.77
N SER A 127 4.74 2.66 -16.85
CA SER A 127 3.36 2.22 -17.10
C SER A 127 2.34 3.37 -17.08
N GLY A 128 2.73 4.54 -16.58
CA GLY A 128 1.91 5.76 -16.63
C GLY A 128 2.68 6.99 -16.15
N PRO A 129 3.62 7.52 -16.97
CA PRO A 129 4.49 8.64 -16.60
C PRO A 129 3.76 9.93 -16.20
N ASP A 130 2.53 10.08 -16.69
CA ASP A 130 1.62 11.21 -16.52
C ASP A 130 0.44 10.88 -15.60
N PHE A 131 0.47 9.72 -14.93
CA PHE A 131 -0.66 9.22 -14.15
C PHE A 131 -0.27 8.71 -12.76
N PHE A 132 0.83 7.95 -12.67
CA PHE A 132 1.37 7.47 -11.40
C PHE A 132 2.51 8.37 -10.97
N PHE A 133 2.23 9.19 -9.98
CA PHE A 133 3.20 10.07 -9.35
C PHE A 133 3.61 9.52 -8.00
N TYR A 134 4.81 9.86 -7.57
CA TYR A 134 5.42 9.32 -6.35
C TYR A 134 5.74 10.44 -5.37
N ASP A 135 5.67 10.10 -4.10
CA ASP A 135 6.17 10.96 -3.03
C ASP A 135 7.47 10.41 -2.44
N ILE A 136 8.29 11.31 -1.88
CA ILE A 136 9.50 10.89 -1.18
C ILE A 136 9.06 10.38 0.20
N ASN A 137 9.31 9.10 0.48
CA ASN A 137 9.05 8.56 1.81
C ASN A 137 10.04 9.14 2.84
N TRP A 138 9.52 9.81 3.86
CA TRP A 138 10.29 10.45 4.93
C TRP A 138 10.07 9.78 6.29
N ALA A 139 9.33 8.66 6.33
CA ALA A 139 8.98 7.95 7.55
C ALA A 139 10.20 7.56 8.38
N GLY A 140 11.25 7.01 7.76
CA GLY A 140 12.47 6.60 8.46
C GLY A 140 13.12 7.74 9.25
N PHE A 141 13.33 8.90 8.61
CA PHE A 141 13.88 10.09 9.27
C PHE A 141 12.99 10.59 10.40
N CYS A 142 11.67 10.63 10.19
CA CYS A 142 10.73 11.03 11.22
C CYS A 142 10.68 10.06 12.40
N ASN A 143 11.02 8.79 12.18
CA ASN A 143 11.04 7.73 13.18
C ASN A 143 12.41 7.56 13.87
N GLY A 144 13.40 8.41 13.56
CA GLY A 144 14.77 8.26 14.05
C GLY A 144 15.48 7.01 13.52
N GLN A 145 14.94 6.39 12.47
CA GLN A 145 15.53 5.25 11.78
C GLN A 145 16.44 5.78 10.68
N ILE A 146 17.73 5.86 10.98
CA ILE A 146 18.75 6.37 10.06
C ILE A 146 19.50 5.18 9.44
N ASP A 147 19.20 4.90 8.18
CA ASP A 147 19.87 3.87 7.40
C ASP A 147 21.08 4.47 6.68
N ALA A 148 22.22 4.51 7.37
CA ALA A 148 23.44 5.14 6.86
C ALA A 148 24.01 4.43 5.62
N GLU A 149 23.82 3.12 5.49
CA GLU A 149 24.31 2.34 4.34
C GLU A 149 23.50 2.66 3.08
N ASN A 150 22.18 2.69 3.18
CA ASN A 150 21.33 3.08 2.06
C ASN A 150 21.48 4.57 1.73
N LEU A 151 21.68 5.45 2.72
CA LEU A 151 21.98 6.87 2.45
C LEU A 151 23.28 7.04 1.67
N LEU A 152 24.34 6.32 2.03
CA LEU A 152 25.59 6.33 1.28
C LEU A 152 25.39 5.82 -0.14
N THR A 153 24.66 4.73 -0.31
CA THR A 153 24.39 4.13 -1.62
C THR A 153 23.62 5.09 -2.53
N GLU A 154 22.59 5.76 -1.99
CA GLU A 154 21.72 6.63 -2.76
C GLU A 154 22.34 8.01 -3.03
N THR A 155 22.98 8.59 -2.01
CA THR A 155 23.40 10.01 -2.06
C THR A 155 24.90 10.19 -2.24
N GLY A 156 25.69 9.13 -2.05
CA GLY A 156 27.15 9.20 -1.98
C GLY A 156 27.69 9.87 -0.71
N VAL A 157 26.83 10.21 0.26
CA VAL A 157 27.19 10.90 1.50
C VAL A 157 27.34 9.89 2.63
N THR A 158 28.53 9.82 3.22
CA THR A 158 28.75 9.07 4.46
C THR A 158 28.20 9.88 5.64
N VAL A 159 27.20 9.34 6.33
CA VAL A 159 26.62 9.98 7.53
C VAL A 159 27.47 9.66 8.76
N THR A 160 28.09 10.68 9.34
CA THR A 160 28.91 10.56 10.57
C THR A 160 28.48 11.52 11.67
N ASP A 161 27.68 12.52 11.34
CA ASP A 161 27.24 13.59 12.23
C ASP A 161 25.96 14.25 11.70
N LEU A 162 25.43 15.24 12.42
CA LEU A 162 24.20 15.93 12.03
C LEU A 162 24.36 16.74 10.73
N ALA A 163 25.57 17.21 10.42
CA ALA A 163 25.84 17.99 9.21
C ALA A 163 25.80 17.12 7.96
N THR A 164 26.48 15.97 7.99
CA THR A 164 26.47 14.97 6.91
C THR A 164 25.11 14.31 6.75
N LEU A 165 24.35 14.09 7.83
CA LEU A 165 22.95 13.67 7.72
C LEU A 165 22.09 14.70 6.97
N ARG A 166 22.19 15.99 7.33
CA ARG A 166 21.48 17.06 6.63
C ARG A 166 21.89 17.16 5.16
N GLN A 167 23.16 16.94 4.87
CA GLN A 167 23.66 16.89 3.49
C GLN A 167 23.02 15.73 2.73
N ALA A 168 23.01 14.52 3.28
CA ALA A 168 22.37 13.35 2.67
C ALA A 168 20.88 13.60 2.43
N MET A 169 20.15 14.12 3.43
CA MET A 169 18.74 14.50 3.30
C MET A 169 18.51 15.52 2.18
N SER A 170 19.36 16.55 2.07
CA SER A 170 19.28 17.55 1.00
C SER A 170 19.62 16.96 -0.38
N SER A 171 20.53 15.99 -0.45
CA SER A 171 20.86 15.27 -1.69
C SER A 171 19.67 14.48 -2.21
N ILE A 172 18.87 13.85 -1.34
CA ILE A 172 17.63 13.15 -1.76
C ILE A 172 16.69 14.10 -2.50
N PHE A 173 16.46 15.31 -1.97
CA PHE A 173 15.67 16.32 -2.68
C PHE A 173 16.32 16.74 -4.00
N SER A 174 17.64 16.87 -4.04
CA SER A 174 18.34 17.24 -5.27
C SER A 174 18.21 16.16 -6.36
N LEU A 175 18.12 14.88 -5.96
CA LEU A 175 17.94 13.75 -6.87
C LEU A 175 16.51 13.59 -7.37
N TYR A 176 15.51 13.85 -6.53
CA TYR A 176 14.12 13.42 -6.81
C TYR A 176 13.06 14.53 -6.76
N ALA A 177 13.38 15.76 -6.34
CA ALA A 177 12.36 16.81 -6.26
C ALA A 177 11.74 17.21 -7.61
N GLU A 178 12.43 16.93 -8.73
CA GLU A 178 11.87 17.19 -10.07
C GLU A 178 10.76 16.19 -10.46
N SER A 179 10.81 14.96 -9.94
CA SER A 179 9.83 13.90 -10.25
C SER A 179 8.84 13.64 -9.12
N ALA A 180 9.21 13.94 -7.87
CA ALA A 180 8.33 13.82 -6.72
C ALA A 180 7.26 14.91 -6.71
N ILE A 181 6.03 14.54 -6.33
CA ILE A 181 4.92 15.50 -6.19
C ILE A 181 4.62 15.86 -4.73
N ALA A 182 5.18 15.11 -3.77
CA ALA A 182 5.00 15.33 -2.34
C ALA A 182 6.12 14.65 -1.51
N VAL A 183 6.04 14.83 -0.19
CA VAL A 183 6.88 14.14 0.80
C VAL A 183 5.96 13.53 1.85
N LYS A 184 6.13 12.25 2.15
CA LYS A 184 5.29 11.52 3.10
C LYS A 184 6.06 11.23 4.40
N ALA A 185 5.69 11.91 5.48
CA ALA A 185 6.43 11.79 6.75
C ALA A 185 5.96 10.67 7.69
N GLN A 186 4.73 10.18 7.56
CA GLN A 186 4.10 9.18 8.46
C GLN A 186 4.21 9.44 9.98
N HIS A 187 4.63 10.64 10.38
CA HIS A 187 5.05 10.91 11.76
C HIS A 187 3.90 10.84 12.78
N ALA A 188 2.65 10.96 12.33
CA ALA A 188 1.46 10.89 13.18
C ALA A 188 1.32 9.56 13.94
N TYR A 189 1.91 8.47 13.45
CA TYR A 189 1.82 7.15 14.09
C TYR A 189 2.73 6.97 15.30
N ILE A 190 3.76 7.81 15.44
CA ILE A 190 4.83 7.60 16.42
C ILE A 190 5.17 8.83 17.26
N ARG A 191 4.79 10.03 16.82
CA ARG A 191 5.12 11.25 17.53
C ARG A 191 4.37 11.35 18.85
N THR A 192 5.00 12.00 19.81
CA THR A 192 4.33 12.43 21.04
C THR A 192 3.21 13.43 20.73
N LEU A 193 2.17 13.45 21.58
CA LEU A 193 1.12 14.47 21.50
C LEU A 193 1.71 15.87 21.71
N LEU A 194 2.65 16.01 22.65
CA LEU A 194 3.46 17.21 22.82
C LEU A 194 4.61 17.18 21.80
N TRP A 195 4.37 17.81 20.64
CA TRP A 195 5.35 17.91 19.57
C TRP A 195 5.91 19.34 19.52
N HIS A 196 7.21 19.46 19.77
CA HIS A 196 7.92 20.74 19.75
C HIS A 196 9.29 20.59 19.10
N GLU A 197 9.81 21.71 18.61
CA GLU A 197 11.13 21.77 18.00
C GLU A 197 12.23 21.41 19.01
N ARG A 198 13.20 20.61 18.56
CA ARG A 198 14.36 20.21 19.36
C ARG A 198 15.58 21.02 18.92
N SER A 199 16.46 21.30 19.86
CA SER A 199 17.71 21.99 19.56
C SER A 199 18.64 21.11 18.71
N ALA A 200 19.60 21.74 18.00
CA ALA A 200 20.60 21.01 17.22
C ALA A 200 21.42 20.03 18.10
N ALA A 201 21.76 20.42 19.34
CA ALA A 201 22.49 19.56 20.26
C ALA A 201 21.69 18.32 20.68
N GLU A 202 20.37 18.46 20.88
CA GLU A 202 19.49 17.33 21.18
C GLU A 202 19.36 16.38 19.98
N ALA A 203 19.28 16.92 18.75
CA ALA A 203 19.24 16.13 17.53
C ALA A 203 20.57 15.38 17.28
N GLU A 204 21.70 16.04 17.54
CA GLU A 204 23.04 15.44 17.37
C GLU A 204 23.28 14.31 18.37
N ALA A 205 22.91 14.51 19.65
CA ALA A 205 22.99 13.46 20.66
C ALA A 205 22.09 12.25 20.31
N ALA A 206 20.89 12.49 19.78
CA ALA A 206 19.99 11.42 19.35
C ALA A 206 20.56 10.64 18.15
N LEU A 207 21.14 11.35 17.17
CA LEU A 207 21.79 10.74 16.03
C LEU A 207 22.98 9.88 16.44
N ASP A 208 23.82 10.36 17.35
CA ASP A 208 24.96 9.61 17.88
C ASP A 208 24.53 8.28 18.52
N THR A 209 23.40 8.27 19.23
CA THR A 209 22.82 7.04 19.79
C THR A 209 22.36 6.10 18.68
N THR A 210 21.61 6.60 17.70
CA THR A 210 21.13 5.79 16.56
C THR A 210 22.29 5.16 15.78
N LEU A 211 23.33 5.93 15.45
CA LEU A 211 24.48 5.44 14.67
C LEU A 211 25.31 4.38 15.41
N ARG A 212 25.19 4.28 16.74
CA ARG A 212 25.85 3.26 17.56
C ARG A 212 25.01 2.00 17.76
N GLY A 213 23.84 1.90 17.14
CA GLY A 213 22.97 0.73 17.20
C GLY A 213 21.83 0.80 18.23
N GLY A 214 21.59 1.97 18.84
CA GLY A 214 20.51 2.18 19.82
C GLY A 214 20.87 1.81 21.24
#